data_AF-A0AAD2PXW6-F1
#
_entry.id   AF-A0AAD2PXW6-F1
#
_cell.length_a   1.000
_cell.length_b   1.000
_cell.length_c   1.000
_cell.angle_alpha   90.00
_cell.angle_beta   90.00
_cell.angle_gamma   90.00
#
_symmetry.space_group_name_H-M   'P 1'
#
loop_
_entity.id
_entity.type
_entity.pdbx_description
1 polymer ?
#
loop_
_entity_poly.entity_id
_entity_poly.type
_entity_poly.pdbx_seq_one_letter_code
_entity_poly.pdbx_strand_id
1 'polypeptide(L)'
;MAKRPSRDPGAPKRNLSAYLLYQNAMREQFKALNPGMTFGQLAKYTSAMYAELPPTEKEAWGARAEADKARYLHELASYVPPPGYDSKGDAIISPLTTKSGRKGKPEKDVNAPKRNMSAYLLYQNAMRDQFKRENPGMTFGQLAKYTSHMYRNLTPEEKATWVARSQQDKARYDAEIAAYVPPPGHDARGVLIEDHRPRKRNKRGPKDPAAPKRPSGAYVFFTNDMRPKVLQEYPGIKFVELGKVLGERWRSLTPEQKKRYEELAAEDKVRFQMEMQQYTANQQAQQPPPPVPVPQVVAPQQHLPPPVMSEAHHHYYADPNAAYAAQYAHDPYAQHAQYHTA
;
A
#
# COMPACT_ATOMS: atom_id res chain seq x y z
N MET A 1 -0.59 -12.73 -19.23
CA MET A 1 -0.68 -14.17 -18.87
C MET A 1 -1.14 -14.30 -17.43
N ALA A 2 -2.29 -14.94 -17.18
CA ALA A 2 -2.76 -15.22 -15.82
C ALA A 2 -1.78 -16.18 -15.13
N LYS A 3 -1.46 -15.96 -13.85
CA LYS A 3 -0.61 -16.91 -13.10
C LYS A 3 -1.38 -18.21 -12.94
N ARG A 4 -0.72 -19.33 -13.28
CA ARG A 4 -1.28 -20.68 -13.14
C ARG A 4 -1.67 -20.93 -11.67
N PRO A 5 -2.80 -21.62 -11.40
CA PRO A 5 -3.22 -21.98 -10.04
C PRO A 5 -2.12 -22.78 -9.31
N SER A 6 -2.16 -22.75 -7.97
CA SER A 6 -1.25 -23.58 -7.16
C SER A 6 -1.51 -25.05 -7.46
N ARG A 7 -0.44 -25.83 -7.62
CA ARG A 7 -0.50 -27.26 -7.91
C ARG A 7 -0.29 -28.06 -6.63
N ASP A 8 -0.99 -29.17 -6.50
CA ASP A 8 -0.76 -30.18 -5.46
C ASP A 8 0.69 -30.68 -5.51
N PRO A 9 1.45 -30.66 -4.39
CA PRO A 9 2.77 -31.26 -4.31
C PRO A 9 2.81 -32.75 -4.67
N GLY A 10 1.71 -33.48 -4.47
CA GLY A 10 1.58 -34.91 -4.82
C GLY A 10 1.22 -35.18 -6.29
N ALA A 11 0.89 -34.15 -7.08
CA ALA A 11 0.51 -34.34 -8.47
C ALA A 11 1.72 -34.69 -9.36
N PRO A 12 1.57 -35.63 -10.32
CA PRO A 12 2.58 -35.96 -11.31
C PRO A 12 3.17 -34.72 -11.98
N LYS A 13 4.47 -34.70 -12.22
CA LYS A 13 5.10 -33.56 -12.93
C LYS A 13 4.68 -33.57 -14.39
N ARG A 14 4.21 -32.42 -14.89
CA ARG A 14 3.78 -32.25 -16.28
C ARG A 14 4.87 -32.69 -17.25
N ASN A 15 4.44 -33.23 -18.38
CA ASN A 15 5.35 -33.57 -19.46
C ASN A 15 6.06 -32.33 -20.02
N LEU A 16 7.32 -32.49 -20.37
CA LEU A 16 8.19 -31.51 -20.98
C LEU A 16 8.12 -31.61 -22.50
N SER A 17 8.24 -30.48 -23.18
CA SER A 17 8.38 -30.47 -24.65
C SER A 17 9.79 -30.86 -25.07
N ALA A 18 9.95 -31.27 -26.33
CA ALA A 18 11.26 -31.60 -26.92
C ALA A 18 12.29 -30.48 -26.71
N TYR A 19 11.87 -29.23 -26.90
CA TYR A 19 12.70 -28.07 -26.61
C TYR A 19 13.08 -27.93 -25.14
N LEU A 20 12.15 -28.13 -24.19
CA LEU A 20 12.46 -28.02 -22.76
C LEU A 20 13.40 -29.12 -22.28
N LEU A 21 13.27 -30.34 -22.83
CA LEU A 21 14.20 -31.44 -22.58
C LEU A 21 15.60 -31.11 -23.10
N TYR A 22 15.69 -30.61 -24.34
CA TYR A 22 16.94 -30.12 -24.92
C TYR A 22 17.56 -28.99 -24.09
N GLN A 23 16.77 -27.97 -23.74
CA GLN A 23 17.21 -26.85 -22.94
C GLN A 23 17.76 -27.30 -21.59
N ASN A 24 17.07 -28.21 -20.89
CA ASN A 24 17.54 -28.72 -19.60
C ASN A 24 18.84 -29.54 -19.73
N ALA A 25 18.97 -30.36 -20.77
CA ALA A 25 20.15 -31.18 -20.99
C ALA A 25 21.38 -30.35 -21.38
N MET A 26 21.20 -29.33 -22.23
CA MET A 26 22.30 -28.52 -22.76
C MET A 26 22.62 -27.29 -21.89
N ARG A 27 21.80 -27.00 -20.87
CA ARG A 27 21.95 -25.81 -20.03
C ARG A 27 23.33 -25.69 -19.39
N GLU A 28 23.82 -26.78 -18.79
CA GLU A 28 25.13 -26.78 -18.11
C GLU A 28 26.28 -26.63 -19.11
N GLN A 29 26.18 -27.28 -20.28
CA GLN A 29 27.18 -27.15 -21.34
C GLN A 29 27.24 -25.72 -21.88
N PHE A 30 26.10 -25.12 -22.20
CA PHE A 30 26.06 -23.75 -22.71
C PHE A 30 26.46 -22.72 -21.66
N LYS A 31 26.19 -22.97 -20.38
CA LYS A 31 26.65 -22.14 -19.26
C LYS A 31 28.16 -22.25 -19.07
N ALA A 32 28.75 -23.43 -19.23
CA ALA A 32 30.18 -23.64 -19.16
C ALA A 32 30.92 -22.98 -20.34
N LEU A 33 30.35 -23.06 -21.54
CA LEU A 33 30.87 -22.38 -22.74
C LEU A 33 30.72 -20.85 -22.67
N ASN A 34 29.69 -20.36 -21.96
CA ASN A 34 29.38 -18.94 -21.87
C ASN A 34 29.16 -18.48 -20.42
N PRO A 35 30.21 -18.49 -19.57
CA PRO A 35 30.08 -18.22 -18.13
C PRO A 35 29.66 -16.77 -17.81
N GLY A 36 29.81 -15.84 -18.75
CA GLY A 36 29.40 -14.43 -18.60
C GLY A 36 27.99 -14.10 -19.10
N MET A 37 27.29 -15.03 -19.76
CA MET A 37 25.95 -14.76 -20.27
C MET A 37 24.91 -14.79 -19.16
N THR A 38 24.00 -13.83 -19.18
CA THR A 38 22.83 -13.85 -18.29
C THR A 38 21.90 -15.00 -18.68
N PHE A 39 21.10 -15.50 -17.72
CA PHE A 39 20.13 -16.56 -17.98
C PHE A 39 19.22 -16.28 -19.18
N GLY A 40 18.81 -15.01 -19.36
CA GLY A 40 17.96 -14.62 -20.49
C GLY A 40 18.67 -14.66 -21.84
N GLN A 41 19.95 -14.27 -21.90
CA GLN A 41 20.77 -14.39 -23.10
C GLN A 41 21.06 -15.86 -23.41
N LEU A 42 21.37 -16.66 -22.38
CA LEU A 42 21.60 -18.09 -22.52
C LEU A 42 20.35 -18.82 -23.06
N ALA A 43 19.16 -18.47 -22.59
CA ALA A 43 17.91 -19.05 -23.09
C ALA A 43 17.61 -18.68 -24.56
N LYS A 44 17.96 -17.46 -24.99
CA LYS A 44 17.87 -17.07 -26.41
C LYS A 44 18.87 -17.86 -27.25
N TYR A 45 20.09 -18.02 -26.76
CA TYR A 45 21.12 -18.83 -27.40
C TYR A 45 20.70 -20.31 -27.52
N THR A 46 20.17 -20.92 -26.46
CA THR A 46 19.67 -22.31 -26.50
C THR A 46 18.53 -22.48 -27.50
N SER A 47 17.65 -21.48 -27.61
CA SER A 47 16.56 -21.49 -28.59
C SER A 47 17.08 -21.43 -30.02
N ALA A 48 18.10 -20.62 -30.29
CA ALA A 48 18.73 -20.54 -31.61
C ALA A 48 19.42 -21.87 -31.97
N MET A 49 20.17 -22.46 -31.04
CA MET A 49 20.83 -23.76 -31.26
C MET A 49 19.82 -24.89 -31.51
N TYR A 50 18.67 -24.88 -30.82
CA TYR A 50 17.60 -25.85 -31.09
C TYR A 50 16.95 -25.63 -32.47
N ALA A 51 16.85 -24.38 -32.93
CA ALA A 51 16.30 -24.06 -34.25
C ALA A 51 17.23 -24.51 -35.40
N GLU A 52 18.54 -24.46 -35.20
CA GLU A 52 19.56 -24.92 -36.17
C GLU A 52 19.80 -26.44 -36.12
N LEU A 53 19.27 -27.14 -35.11
CA LEU A 53 19.50 -28.58 -34.93
C LEU A 53 18.99 -29.38 -36.15
N PRO A 54 19.73 -30.38 -36.65
CA PRO A 54 19.31 -31.16 -37.80
C PRO A 54 17.97 -31.88 -37.54
N PRO A 55 17.15 -32.13 -38.58
CA PRO A 55 15.84 -32.76 -38.42
C PRO A 55 15.88 -34.09 -37.67
N THR A 56 16.89 -34.92 -37.94
CA THR A 56 17.11 -36.23 -37.30
C THR A 56 17.32 -36.12 -35.78
N GLU A 57 18.06 -35.12 -35.32
CA GLU A 57 18.26 -34.88 -33.89
C GLU A 57 17.02 -34.27 -33.25
N LYS A 58 16.31 -33.37 -33.95
CA LYS A 58 15.02 -32.83 -33.49
C LYS A 58 13.99 -33.93 -33.29
N GLU A 59 13.94 -34.91 -34.19
CA GLU A 59 13.10 -36.10 -34.08
C GLU A 59 13.46 -36.93 -32.85
N ALA A 60 14.76 -37.13 -32.56
CA ALA A 60 15.19 -37.82 -31.35
C ALA A 60 14.73 -37.12 -30.06
N TRP A 61 14.77 -35.78 -30.03
CA TRP A 61 14.20 -35.00 -28.92
C TRP A 61 12.66 -35.04 -28.89
N GLY A 62 12.02 -35.12 -30.06
CA GLY A 62 10.59 -35.37 -30.21
C GLY A 62 10.18 -36.69 -29.57
N ALA A 63 10.86 -37.79 -29.89
CA ALA A 63 10.62 -39.11 -29.31
C ALA A 63 10.81 -39.11 -27.78
N ARG A 64 11.82 -38.39 -27.26
CA ARG A 64 12.00 -38.21 -25.81
C ARG A 64 10.82 -37.46 -25.16
N ALA A 65 10.28 -36.46 -25.84
CA ALA A 65 9.11 -35.72 -25.36
C ALA A 65 7.83 -36.55 -25.39
N GLU A 66 7.68 -37.43 -26.40
CA GLU A 66 6.57 -38.39 -26.45
C GLU A 66 6.67 -39.43 -25.35
N ALA A 67 7.87 -39.95 -25.08
CA ALA A 67 8.10 -40.84 -23.95
C ALA A 67 7.79 -40.16 -22.60
N ASP A 68 8.20 -38.91 -22.40
CA ASP A 68 7.88 -38.14 -21.19
C ASP A 68 6.38 -37.81 -21.09
N LYS A 69 5.70 -37.61 -22.22
CA LYS A 69 4.24 -37.51 -22.28
C LYS A 69 3.57 -38.81 -21.87
N ALA A 70 4.06 -39.96 -22.35
CA ALA A 70 3.55 -41.27 -21.95
C ALA A 70 3.76 -41.52 -20.45
N ARG A 71 4.94 -41.19 -19.91
CA ARG A 71 5.21 -41.21 -18.46
C ARG A 71 4.18 -40.38 -17.70
N TYR A 72 3.99 -39.11 -18.09
CA TYR A 72 3.04 -38.23 -17.42
C TYR A 72 1.61 -38.76 -17.49
N LEU A 73 1.16 -39.29 -18.64
CA LEU A 73 -0.18 -39.86 -18.78
C LEU A 73 -0.36 -41.11 -17.91
N HIS A 74 0.67 -41.96 -17.83
CA HIS A 74 0.64 -43.14 -16.96
C HIS A 74 0.59 -42.76 -15.48
N GLU A 75 1.44 -41.81 -15.04
CA GLU A 75 1.42 -41.28 -13.67
C GLU A 75 0.10 -40.56 -13.36
N LEU A 76 -0.49 -39.87 -14.34
CA LEU A 76 -1.77 -39.17 -14.16
C LEU A 76 -2.94 -40.15 -14.07
N ALA A 77 -2.87 -41.29 -14.78
CA ALA A 77 -3.91 -42.32 -14.69
C ALA A 77 -3.99 -42.97 -13.30
N SER A 78 -2.87 -43.07 -12.58
CA SER A 78 -2.83 -43.56 -11.20
C SER A 78 -3.02 -42.48 -10.13
N TYR A 79 -3.05 -41.20 -10.53
CA TYR A 79 -3.19 -40.08 -9.61
C TYR A 79 -4.65 -39.84 -9.23
N VAL A 80 -4.92 -39.89 -7.93
CA VAL A 80 -6.22 -39.54 -7.35
C VAL A 80 -6.08 -38.17 -6.67
N PRO A 81 -6.75 -37.12 -7.17
CA PRO A 81 -6.59 -35.77 -6.64
C PRO A 81 -7.22 -35.64 -5.24
N PRO A 82 -6.54 -34.98 -4.28
CA PRO A 82 -7.13 -34.69 -2.98
C PRO A 82 -8.24 -33.62 -3.09
N PRO A 83 -9.19 -33.57 -2.13
CA PRO A 83 -10.26 -32.58 -2.13
C PRO A 83 -9.72 -31.15 -2.25
N GLY A 84 -10.27 -30.38 -3.21
CA GLY A 84 -9.84 -29.02 -3.51
C GLY A 84 -8.86 -28.88 -4.69
N TYR A 85 -8.46 -29.98 -5.34
CA TYR A 85 -7.63 -30.01 -6.55
C TYR A 85 -8.36 -30.72 -7.70
N ASP A 86 -8.09 -30.30 -8.93
CA ASP A 86 -8.70 -30.85 -10.15
C ASP A 86 -8.04 -32.17 -10.59
N SER A 87 -8.58 -32.78 -11.64
CA SER A 87 -8.06 -34.02 -12.26
C SER A 87 -6.60 -33.94 -12.75
N LYS A 88 -6.01 -32.74 -12.79
CA LYS A 88 -4.62 -32.48 -13.20
C LYS A 88 -3.75 -32.02 -12.04
N GLY A 89 -4.29 -32.00 -10.82
CA GLY A 89 -3.65 -31.56 -9.59
C GLY A 89 -3.57 -30.04 -9.42
N ASP A 90 -4.32 -29.26 -10.19
CA ASP A 90 -4.39 -27.80 -10.06
C ASP A 90 -5.52 -27.42 -9.06
N ALA A 91 -5.28 -26.47 -8.15
CA ALA A 91 -6.26 -26.11 -7.11
C ALA A 91 -7.56 -25.53 -7.71
N ILE A 92 -8.71 -26.12 -7.34
CA ILE A 92 -10.07 -25.72 -7.77
C ILE A 92 -10.46 -24.39 -7.12
N ILE A 93 -10.08 -24.20 -5.85
CA ILE A 93 -10.24 -22.94 -5.13
C ILE A 93 -8.85 -22.37 -4.90
N SER A 94 -8.46 -21.40 -5.73
CA SER A 94 -7.27 -20.62 -5.42
C SER A 94 -7.52 -19.92 -4.08
N PRO A 95 -6.69 -20.13 -3.03
CA PRO A 95 -6.81 -19.34 -1.82
C PRO A 95 -6.75 -17.88 -2.27
N LEU A 96 -7.71 -17.07 -1.79
CA LEU A 96 -7.97 -15.68 -2.15
C LEU A 96 -6.78 -14.70 -1.93
N THR A 97 -5.58 -15.23 -1.75
CA THR A 97 -4.32 -14.54 -1.52
C THR A 97 -3.35 -14.78 -2.67
N THR A 98 -3.82 -14.71 -3.93
CA THR A 98 -2.88 -14.38 -5.01
C THR A 98 -2.30 -13.01 -4.68
N LYS A 99 -1.08 -12.97 -4.13
CA LYS A 99 -0.25 -11.76 -4.14
C LYS A 99 -0.20 -11.34 -5.60
N SER A 100 -1.03 -10.36 -5.96
CA SER A 100 -1.05 -9.80 -7.30
C SER A 100 0.40 -9.50 -7.62
N GLY A 101 0.94 -10.06 -8.71
CA GLY A 101 2.24 -9.61 -9.21
C GLY A 101 2.25 -8.09 -9.17
N ARG A 102 3.30 -7.50 -8.62
CA ARG A 102 3.43 -6.04 -8.46
C ARG A 102 3.25 -5.44 -9.86
N LYS A 103 2.03 -5.05 -10.23
CA LYS A 103 1.76 -4.42 -11.53
C LYS A 103 2.61 -3.15 -11.55
N GLY A 104 3.42 -3.01 -12.60
CA GLY A 104 4.46 -1.99 -12.69
C GLY A 104 3.91 -0.59 -12.41
N LYS A 105 4.75 0.27 -11.82
CA LYS A 105 4.43 1.69 -11.66
C LYS A 105 4.10 2.31 -13.02
N PRO A 106 3.22 3.32 -13.08
CA PRO A 106 2.94 4.02 -14.33
C PRO A 106 4.24 4.49 -14.97
N GLU A 107 4.27 4.48 -16.30
CA GLU A 107 5.41 4.90 -17.09
C GLU A 107 5.56 6.39 -16.87
N LYS A 108 6.77 6.77 -16.45
CA LYS A 108 7.12 8.14 -16.15
C LYS A 108 8.27 8.50 -17.06
N ASP A 109 8.19 9.68 -17.67
CA ASP A 109 9.29 10.29 -18.38
C ASP A 109 10.53 10.33 -17.46
N VAL A 110 11.66 9.91 -18.03
CA VAL A 110 12.97 9.88 -17.38
C VAL A 110 13.41 11.29 -17.01
N ASN A 111 13.05 12.29 -17.83
CA ASN A 111 13.39 13.69 -17.64
C ASN A 111 12.46 14.41 -16.66
N ALA A 112 11.37 13.78 -16.21
CA ALA A 112 10.42 14.41 -15.33
C ALA A 112 11.02 14.65 -13.94
N PRO A 113 11.07 15.92 -13.45
CA PRO A 113 11.65 16.27 -12.17
C PRO A 113 11.17 15.37 -11.03
N LYS A 114 12.10 15.02 -10.14
CA LYS A 114 11.79 14.20 -8.98
C LYS A 114 11.14 15.07 -7.93
N ARG A 115 9.97 14.63 -7.45
CA ARG A 115 9.20 15.31 -6.41
C ARG A 115 10.06 15.76 -5.22
N ASN A 116 9.66 16.86 -4.62
CA ASN A 116 10.24 17.31 -3.37
C ASN A 116 10.07 16.29 -2.24
N MET A 117 11.04 16.28 -1.32
CA MET A 117 11.11 15.45 -0.14
C MET A 117 10.67 16.24 1.09
N SER A 118 9.92 15.59 1.98
CA SER A 118 9.52 16.18 3.25
C SER A 118 10.69 16.21 4.25
N ALA A 119 10.59 17.07 5.26
CA ALA A 119 11.55 17.16 6.37
C ALA A 119 11.86 15.79 6.99
N TYR A 120 10.80 14.99 7.22
CA TYR A 120 10.95 13.62 7.71
C TYR A 120 11.72 12.70 6.75
N LEU A 121 11.46 12.76 5.44
CA LEU A 121 12.16 11.92 4.47
C LEU A 121 13.64 12.28 4.35
N LEU A 122 13.96 13.57 4.44
CA LEU A 122 15.35 14.05 4.50
C LEU A 122 16.07 13.54 5.74
N TYR A 123 15.44 13.66 6.91
CA TYR A 123 15.94 13.11 8.17
C TYR A 123 16.12 11.59 8.09
N GLN A 124 15.11 10.87 7.59
CA GLN A 124 15.14 9.43 7.44
C GLN A 124 16.30 9.01 6.53
N ASN A 125 16.50 9.68 5.38
CA ASN A 125 17.59 9.36 4.46
C ASN A 125 18.96 9.60 5.09
N ALA A 126 19.13 10.71 5.83
CA ALA A 126 20.40 11.04 6.47
C ALA A 126 20.75 10.08 7.63
N MET A 127 19.77 9.71 8.44
CA MET A 127 19.99 8.89 9.65
C MET A 127 19.87 7.39 9.41
N ARG A 128 19.40 6.96 8.23
CA ARG A 128 19.14 5.54 7.94
C ARG A 128 20.38 4.67 8.12
N ASP A 129 21.52 5.12 7.62
CA ASP A 129 22.77 4.34 7.68
C ASP A 129 23.34 4.31 9.09
N GLN A 130 23.22 5.42 9.82
CA GLN A 130 23.56 5.49 11.23
C GLN A 130 22.72 4.51 12.05
N PHE A 131 21.39 4.59 11.94
CA PHE A 131 20.50 3.70 12.70
C PHE A 131 20.65 2.23 12.30
N LYS A 132 21.01 1.95 11.04
CA LYS A 132 21.30 0.58 10.59
C LYS A 132 22.61 0.05 11.20
N ARG A 133 23.62 0.90 11.37
CA ARG A 133 24.89 0.54 12.01
C ARG A 133 24.73 0.38 13.53
N GLU A 134 23.92 1.20 14.17
CA GLU A 134 23.63 1.14 15.60
C GLU A 134 22.67 -0.01 15.96
N ASN A 135 21.82 -0.42 15.01
CA ASN A 135 20.88 -1.53 15.20
C ASN A 135 21.07 -2.63 14.14
N PRO A 136 22.24 -3.31 14.11
CA PRO A 136 22.55 -4.36 13.15
C PRO A 136 21.78 -5.65 13.52
N GLY A 137 20.50 -5.70 13.14
CA GLY A 137 19.60 -6.81 13.47
C GLY A 137 18.12 -6.44 13.30
N MET A 138 17.79 -5.14 13.29
CA MET A 138 16.45 -4.70 12.97
C MET A 138 16.13 -4.89 11.48
N THR A 139 14.96 -5.43 11.20
CA THR A 139 14.41 -5.43 9.84
C THR A 139 14.17 -4.00 9.36
N PHE A 140 14.14 -3.78 8.05
CA PHE A 140 13.85 -2.46 7.48
C PHE A 140 12.55 -1.84 8.00
N GLY A 141 11.52 -2.67 8.24
CA GLY A 141 10.24 -2.21 8.78
C GLY A 141 10.33 -1.76 10.24
N GLN A 142 11.09 -2.46 11.08
CA GLN A 142 11.34 -2.05 12.47
C GLN A 142 12.20 -0.78 12.51
N LEU A 143 13.23 -0.70 11.68
CA LEU A 143 14.08 0.48 11.54
C LEU A 143 13.27 1.72 11.14
N ALA A 144 12.33 1.59 10.19
CA ALA A 144 11.46 2.70 9.79
C ALA A 144 10.52 3.16 10.92
N LYS A 145 10.04 2.25 11.78
CA LYS A 145 9.26 2.62 12.97
C LYS A 145 10.14 3.36 13.99
N TYR A 146 11.36 2.88 14.20
CA TYR A 146 12.34 3.52 15.05
C TYR A 146 12.70 4.93 14.55
N THR A 147 13.00 5.11 13.27
CA THR A 147 13.29 6.44 12.69
C THR A 147 12.12 7.40 12.86
N SER A 148 10.88 6.91 12.71
CA SER A 148 9.68 7.72 12.92
C SER A 148 9.51 8.12 14.38
N HIS A 149 9.84 7.24 15.33
CA HIS A 149 9.81 7.56 16.75
C HIS A 149 10.86 8.62 17.10
N MET A 150 12.10 8.44 16.63
CA MET A 150 13.18 9.41 16.84
C MET A 150 12.82 10.79 16.27
N TYR A 151 12.27 10.87 15.04
CA TYR A 151 11.84 12.14 14.45
C TYR A 151 10.73 12.86 15.22
N ARG A 152 9.83 12.13 15.89
CA ARG A 152 8.79 12.72 16.73
C ARG A 152 9.34 13.33 18.01
N ASN A 153 10.43 12.75 18.53
CA ASN A 153 11.08 13.15 19.77
C ASN A 153 12.31 14.05 19.53
N LEU A 154 12.57 14.45 18.29
CA LEU A 154 13.61 15.42 17.96
C LEU A 154 13.32 16.76 18.65
N THR A 155 14.39 17.47 19.02
CA THR A 155 14.24 18.83 19.57
C THR A 155 13.58 19.75 18.52
N PRO A 156 12.83 20.79 18.95
CA PRO A 156 12.22 21.74 18.01
C PRO A 156 13.24 22.38 17.08
N GLU A 157 14.45 22.65 17.58
CA GLU A 157 15.55 23.26 16.82
C GLU A 157 16.08 22.32 15.73
N GLU A 158 16.40 21.08 16.07
CA GLU A 158 16.83 20.09 15.08
C GLU A 158 15.74 19.85 14.04
N LYS A 159 14.49 19.76 14.47
CA LYS A 159 13.34 19.60 13.57
C LYS A 159 13.20 20.79 12.62
N ALA A 160 13.44 22.02 13.09
CA ALA A 160 13.41 23.22 12.26
C ALA A 160 14.47 23.18 11.15
N THR A 161 15.67 22.65 11.41
CA THR A 161 16.70 22.47 10.37
C THR A 161 16.21 21.58 9.22
N TRP A 162 15.52 20.48 9.52
CA TRP A 162 14.97 19.58 8.51
C TRP A 162 13.78 20.19 7.78
N VAL A 163 12.96 21.00 8.46
CA VAL A 163 11.88 21.77 7.84
C VAL A 163 12.45 22.77 6.84
N ALA A 164 13.48 23.54 7.22
CA ALA A 164 14.15 24.48 6.32
C ALA A 164 14.74 23.77 5.09
N ARG A 165 15.44 22.64 5.26
CA ARG A 165 15.94 21.81 4.15
C ARG A 165 14.81 21.31 3.23
N SER A 166 13.65 20.96 3.79
CA SER A 166 12.50 20.54 2.98
C SER A 166 11.84 21.70 2.22
N GLN A 167 11.87 22.91 2.76
CA GLN A 167 11.40 24.11 2.06
C GLN A 167 12.32 24.45 0.89
N GLN A 168 13.64 24.33 1.08
CA GLN A 168 14.61 24.48 -0.02
C GLN A 168 14.39 23.43 -1.11
N ASP A 169 14.18 22.16 -0.73
CA ASP A 169 13.91 21.09 -1.70
C ASP A 169 12.57 21.27 -2.42
N LYS A 170 11.57 21.85 -1.74
CA LYS A 170 10.32 22.29 -2.35
C LYS A 170 10.57 23.39 -3.38
N ALA A 171 11.32 24.43 -3.05
CA ALA A 171 11.64 25.51 -3.98
C ALA A 171 12.40 25.00 -5.21
N ARG A 172 13.36 24.07 -5.01
CA ARG A 172 14.08 23.37 -6.07
C ARG A 172 13.14 22.64 -7.01
N TYR A 173 12.23 21.81 -6.47
CA TYR A 173 11.24 21.09 -7.27
C TYR A 173 10.26 22.03 -7.99
N ASP A 174 9.82 23.10 -7.33
CA ASP A 174 8.89 24.08 -7.91
C ASP A 174 9.56 24.83 -9.09
N ALA A 175 10.85 25.14 -9.00
CA ALA A 175 11.62 25.72 -10.10
C ALA A 175 11.83 24.71 -11.24
N GLU A 176 12.21 23.47 -10.93
CA GLU A 176 12.42 22.41 -11.92
C GLU A 176 11.12 22.07 -12.68
N ILE A 177 9.99 21.98 -11.97
CA ILE A 177 8.70 21.66 -12.60
C ILE A 177 8.16 22.81 -13.44
N ALA A 178 8.47 24.06 -13.06
CA ALA A 178 8.11 25.24 -13.87
C ALA A 178 8.90 25.30 -15.19
N ALA A 179 10.16 24.85 -15.19
CA ALA A 179 10.98 24.75 -16.39
C ALA A 179 10.71 23.48 -17.22
N TYR A 180 10.06 22.48 -16.64
CA TYR A 180 9.82 21.19 -17.28
C TYR A 180 8.64 21.25 -18.25
N VAL A 181 8.91 20.88 -19.50
CA VAL A 181 7.90 20.73 -20.55
C VAL A 181 7.63 19.23 -20.76
N PRO A 182 6.44 18.72 -20.43
CA PRO A 182 6.14 17.30 -20.57
C PRO A 182 6.06 16.88 -22.05
N PRO A 183 6.56 15.68 -22.43
CA PRO A 183 6.40 15.14 -23.77
C PRO A 183 4.91 14.95 -24.12
N PRO A 184 4.53 15.02 -25.42
CA PRO A 184 3.17 14.73 -25.85
C PRO A 184 2.65 13.41 -25.28
N GLY A 185 1.42 13.41 -24.76
CA GLY A 185 0.80 12.24 -24.11
C GLY A 185 1.16 12.05 -22.63
N HIS A 186 1.98 12.90 -22.03
CA HIS A 186 2.30 12.87 -20.59
C HIS A 186 1.60 14.01 -19.83
N ASP A 187 1.27 13.78 -18.56
CA ASP A 187 0.71 14.79 -17.65
C ASP A 187 1.77 15.82 -17.23
N ALA A 188 1.35 16.89 -16.52
CA ALA A 188 2.24 17.94 -16.01
C ALA A 188 3.36 17.43 -15.06
N ARG A 189 3.34 16.15 -14.67
CA ARG A 189 4.33 15.50 -13.81
C ARG A 189 5.12 14.43 -14.57
N GLY A 190 4.95 14.34 -15.90
CA GLY A 190 5.62 13.40 -16.79
C GLY A 190 5.08 11.97 -16.69
N VAL A 191 3.82 11.77 -16.29
CA VAL A 191 3.17 10.44 -16.25
C VAL A 191 2.35 10.24 -17.52
N LEU A 192 2.52 9.12 -18.19
CA LEU A 192 1.77 8.80 -19.42
C LEU A 192 0.24 8.79 -19.16
N ILE A 193 -0.52 9.59 -19.91
CA ILE A 193 -1.98 9.78 -19.74
C ILE A 193 -2.74 8.53 -20.19
N GLU A 194 -2.37 7.97 -21.34
CA GLU A 194 -2.94 6.73 -21.89
C GLU A 194 -2.33 5.47 -21.26
N ASP A 195 -2.08 5.52 -19.96
CA ASP A 195 -1.68 4.33 -19.23
C ASP A 195 -2.91 3.41 -19.04
N HIS A 196 -3.13 2.50 -19.99
CA HIS A 196 -4.19 1.48 -19.94
C HIS A 196 -4.01 0.43 -18.83
N ARG A 197 -3.02 0.59 -17.93
CA ARG A 197 -2.91 -0.27 -16.76
C ARG A 197 -4.02 0.03 -15.76
N PRO A 198 -4.74 -0.98 -15.26
CA PRO A 198 -5.77 -0.78 -14.24
C PRO A 198 -5.11 -0.26 -12.96
N ARG A 199 -5.45 0.98 -12.55
CA ARG A 199 -5.01 1.59 -11.29
C ARG A 199 -5.41 0.69 -10.12
N LYS A 200 -4.45 0.29 -9.29
CA LYS A 200 -4.72 -0.44 -8.04
C LYS A 200 -5.41 0.51 -7.05
N ARG A 201 -6.74 0.52 -7.04
CA ARG A 201 -7.48 1.12 -5.92
C ARG A 201 -7.12 0.31 -4.68
N ASN A 202 -6.49 0.95 -3.68
CA ASN A 202 -6.26 0.31 -2.39
C ASN A 202 -7.62 -0.16 -1.87
N LYS A 203 -7.84 -1.49 -1.89
CA LYS A 203 -8.99 -2.08 -1.21
C LYS A 203 -8.79 -1.72 0.26
N ARG A 204 -9.71 -0.90 0.78
CA ARG A 204 -9.77 -0.63 2.22
C ARG A 204 -9.86 -1.99 2.91
N GLY A 205 -9.12 -2.17 3.99
CA GLY A 205 -9.17 -3.42 4.77
C GLY A 205 -10.61 -3.75 5.19
N PRO A 206 -10.88 -5.00 5.58
CA PRO A 206 -12.16 -5.36 6.20
C PRO A 206 -12.43 -4.38 7.34
N LYS A 207 -13.62 -3.76 7.32
CA LYS A 207 -14.05 -2.95 8.46
C LYS A 207 -14.44 -3.92 9.57
N ASP A 208 -14.11 -3.56 10.81
CA ASP A 208 -14.57 -4.26 12.00
C ASP A 208 -16.12 -4.38 11.93
N PRO A 209 -16.69 -5.59 12.05
CA PRO A 209 -18.14 -5.79 12.10
C PRO A 209 -18.82 -5.03 13.24
N ALA A 210 -18.11 -4.75 14.34
CA ALA A 210 -18.60 -4.00 15.49
C ALA A 210 -18.47 -2.47 15.31
N ALA A 211 -17.75 -1.99 14.29
CA ALA A 211 -17.61 -0.56 14.06
C ALA A 211 -18.90 0.04 13.47
N PRO A 212 -19.36 1.20 13.98
CA PRO A 212 -20.54 1.89 13.45
C PRO A 212 -20.46 2.13 11.95
N LYS A 213 -21.59 1.94 11.25
CA LYS A 213 -21.69 2.22 9.82
C LYS A 213 -21.50 3.72 9.58
N ARG A 214 -20.76 4.06 8.53
CA ARG A 214 -20.51 5.47 8.17
C ARG A 214 -21.84 6.22 7.94
N PRO A 215 -21.87 7.52 8.24
CA PRO A 215 -23.08 8.28 8.04
C PRO A 215 -23.40 8.34 6.53
N SER A 216 -24.68 8.21 6.22
CA SER A 216 -25.22 8.28 4.87
C SER A 216 -25.43 9.76 4.48
N GLY A 217 -25.07 10.11 3.25
CA GLY A 217 -25.33 11.47 2.73
C GLY A 217 -26.76 11.63 2.25
N ALA A 218 -27.20 12.88 2.03
CA ALA A 218 -28.56 13.22 1.60
C ALA A 218 -29.00 12.44 0.34
N TYR A 219 -28.11 12.32 -0.65
CA TYR A 219 -28.37 11.54 -1.85
C TYR A 219 -28.66 10.06 -1.57
N VAL A 220 -28.02 9.46 -0.56
CA VAL A 220 -28.25 8.03 -0.23
C VAL A 220 -29.68 7.83 0.28
N PHE A 221 -30.15 8.70 1.17
CA PHE A 221 -31.54 8.68 1.64
C PHE A 221 -32.53 8.85 0.48
N PHE A 222 -32.28 9.83 -0.39
CA PHE A 222 -33.07 10.01 -1.60
C PHE A 222 -33.09 8.76 -2.48
N THR A 223 -31.92 8.15 -2.73
CA THR A 223 -31.87 6.93 -3.56
C THR A 223 -32.57 5.76 -2.91
N ASN A 224 -32.56 5.64 -1.58
CA ASN A 224 -33.28 4.58 -0.88
C ASN A 224 -34.80 4.74 -1.03
N ASP A 225 -35.31 5.97 -0.96
CA ASP A 225 -36.72 6.28 -1.11
C ASP A 225 -37.21 6.18 -2.58
N MET A 226 -36.38 6.61 -3.53
CA MET A 226 -36.76 6.69 -4.94
C MET A 226 -36.44 5.42 -5.74
N ARG A 227 -35.44 4.64 -5.33
CA ARG A 227 -35.11 3.37 -5.98
C ARG A 227 -36.32 2.44 -6.16
N PRO A 228 -37.16 2.17 -5.13
CA PRO A 228 -38.31 1.28 -5.33
C PRO A 228 -39.33 1.86 -6.33
N LYS A 229 -39.54 3.18 -6.33
CA LYS A 229 -40.44 3.86 -7.27
C LYS A 229 -39.94 3.74 -8.71
N VAL A 230 -38.65 4.00 -8.94
CA VAL A 230 -38.03 3.86 -10.27
C VAL A 230 -38.03 2.39 -10.74
N LEU A 231 -37.86 1.44 -9.83
CA LEU A 231 -37.92 0.01 -10.17
C LEU A 231 -39.34 -0.45 -10.53
N GLN A 232 -40.36 0.17 -9.94
CA GLN A 232 -41.77 -0.07 -10.28
C GLN A 232 -42.14 0.56 -11.62
N GLU A 233 -41.65 1.77 -11.91
CA GLU A 233 -41.84 2.44 -13.21
C GLU A 233 -41.08 1.73 -14.35
N TYR A 234 -39.90 1.17 -14.05
CA TYR A 234 -39.04 0.48 -15.02
C TYR A 234 -38.63 -0.92 -14.51
N PRO A 235 -39.54 -1.91 -14.57
CA PRO A 235 -39.21 -3.26 -14.15
C PRO A 235 -38.12 -3.85 -15.06
N GLY A 236 -37.05 -4.39 -14.45
CA GLY A 236 -35.94 -5.01 -15.18
C GLY A 236 -34.81 -4.06 -15.61
N ILE A 237 -34.86 -2.77 -15.23
CA ILE A 237 -33.78 -1.81 -15.50
C ILE A 237 -32.43 -2.27 -14.91
N LYS A 238 -31.34 -2.11 -15.68
CA LYS A 238 -30.00 -2.45 -15.20
C LYS A 238 -29.54 -1.45 -14.14
N PHE A 239 -28.78 -1.91 -13.14
CA PHE A 239 -28.28 -1.07 -12.04
C PHE A 239 -27.58 0.22 -12.50
N VAL A 240 -26.83 0.16 -13.61
CA VAL A 240 -26.13 1.32 -14.18
C VAL A 240 -27.10 2.37 -14.71
N GLU A 241 -28.17 1.95 -15.38
CA GLU A 241 -29.22 2.82 -15.93
C GLU A 241 -30.09 3.41 -14.81
N LEU A 242 -30.45 2.59 -13.81
CA LEU A 242 -31.14 3.03 -12.59
C LEU A 242 -30.38 4.15 -11.88
N GLY A 243 -29.06 4.02 -11.77
CA GLY A 243 -28.21 5.05 -11.17
C GLY A 243 -28.23 6.38 -11.93
N LYS A 244 -28.34 6.35 -13.27
CA LYS A 244 -28.45 7.57 -14.11
C LYS A 244 -29.77 8.28 -13.85
N VAL A 245 -30.88 7.55 -13.89
CA VAL A 245 -32.23 8.09 -13.64
C VAL A 245 -32.33 8.72 -12.25
N LEU A 246 -31.82 8.05 -11.21
CA LEU A 246 -31.79 8.61 -9.85
C LEU A 246 -30.92 9.86 -9.75
N GLY A 247 -29.77 9.89 -10.43
CA GLY A 247 -28.90 11.07 -10.47
C GLY A 247 -29.56 12.28 -11.14
N GLU A 248 -30.30 12.07 -12.22
CA GLU A 248 -31.06 13.12 -12.92
C GLU A 248 -32.22 13.63 -12.07
N ARG A 249 -32.99 12.73 -11.45
CA ARG A 249 -34.07 13.12 -10.53
C ARG A 249 -33.55 13.93 -9.35
N TRP A 250 -32.41 13.55 -8.77
CA TRP A 250 -31.77 14.31 -7.69
C TRP A 250 -31.35 15.72 -8.11
N ARG A 251 -30.77 15.88 -9.31
CA ARG A 251 -30.41 17.21 -9.83
C ARG A 251 -31.63 18.10 -10.04
N SER A 252 -32.74 17.49 -10.47
CA SER A 252 -34.01 18.16 -10.76
C SER A 252 -34.84 18.50 -9.52
N LEU A 253 -34.49 18.00 -8.33
CA LEU A 253 -35.18 18.36 -7.09
C LEU A 253 -34.95 19.84 -6.74
N THR A 254 -36.00 20.47 -6.21
CA THR A 254 -35.94 21.82 -5.66
C THR A 254 -35.09 21.85 -4.37
N PRO A 255 -34.56 23.02 -3.97
CA PRO A 255 -33.83 23.18 -2.71
C PRO A 255 -34.64 22.71 -1.49
N GLU A 256 -35.95 22.94 -1.48
CA GLU A 256 -36.86 22.52 -0.40
C GLU A 256 -36.96 20.99 -0.29
N GLN A 257 -37.05 20.30 -1.43
CA GLN A 257 -37.08 18.85 -1.47
C GLN A 257 -35.73 18.24 -1.08
N LYS A 258 -34.62 18.89 -1.46
CA LYS A 258 -33.27 18.49 -1.04
C LYS A 258 -33.06 18.70 0.45
N LYS A 259 -33.59 19.79 1.02
CA LYS A 259 -33.47 20.14 2.44
C LYS A 259 -33.94 19.01 3.34
N ARG A 260 -35.08 18.37 3.03
CA ARG A 260 -35.56 17.19 3.77
C ARG A 260 -34.51 16.07 3.85
N TYR A 261 -33.82 15.80 2.74
CA TYR A 261 -32.79 14.76 2.70
C TYR A 261 -31.48 15.19 3.37
N GLU A 262 -31.18 16.49 3.37
CA GLU A 262 -30.06 17.07 4.09
C GLU A 262 -30.25 17.02 5.61
N GLU A 263 -31.48 17.25 6.10
CA GLU A 263 -31.87 17.09 7.50
C GLU A 263 -31.71 15.63 7.96
N LEU A 264 -32.23 14.67 7.17
CA LEU A 264 -32.02 13.24 7.44
C LEU A 264 -30.54 12.84 7.47
N ALA A 265 -29.72 13.43 6.59
CA ALA A 265 -28.28 13.21 6.59
C ALA A 265 -27.58 13.84 7.80
N ALA A 266 -28.07 14.98 8.30
CA ALA A 266 -27.57 15.61 9.51
C ALA A 266 -27.90 14.76 10.74
N GLU A 267 -29.12 14.23 10.85
CA GLU A 267 -29.52 13.30 11.91
C GLU A 267 -28.68 12.02 11.90
N ASP A 268 -28.46 11.42 10.74
CA ASP A 268 -27.63 10.22 10.61
C ASP A 268 -26.16 10.46 10.97
N LYS A 269 -25.68 11.68 10.73
CA LYS A 269 -24.35 12.14 11.18
C LYS A 269 -24.28 12.24 12.70
N VAL A 270 -25.34 12.68 13.38
CA VAL A 270 -25.41 12.71 14.84
C VAL A 270 -25.46 11.28 15.40
N ARG A 271 -26.30 10.40 14.85
CA ARG A 271 -26.33 8.97 15.22
C ARG A 271 -24.93 8.36 15.16
N PHE A 272 -24.24 8.55 14.04
CA PHE A 272 -22.90 8.00 13.85
C PHE A 272 -21.88 8.56 14.86
N GLN A 273 -21.97 9.84 15.22
CA GLN A 273 -21.07 10.42 16.23
C GLN A 273 -21.29 9.77 17.61
N MET A 274 -22.54 9.58 18.01
CA MET A 274 -22.88 8.92 19.28
C MET A 274 -22.43 7.44 19.28
N GLU A 275 -22.75 6.69 18.23
CA GLU A 275 -22.33 5.29 18.09
C GLU A 275 -20.79 5.16 18.07
N MET A 276 -20.08 6.09 17.44
CA MET A 276 -18.61 6.10 17.38
C MET A 276 -17.98 6.40 18.74
N GLN A 277 -18.58 7.30 19.53
CA GLN A 277 -18.15 7.56 20.90
C GLN A 277 -18.29 6.29 21.76
N GLN A 278 -19.44 5.61 21.68
CA GLN A 278 -19.68 4.35 22.39
C GLN A 278 -18.71 3.25 21.95
N TYR A 279 -18.50 3.09 20.64
CA TYR A 279 -17.54 2.12 20.11
C TYR A 279 -16.12 2.39 20.58
N THR A 280 -15.69 3.65 20.61
CA THR A 280 -14.35 4.05 21.08
C THR A 280 -14.20 3.77 22.58
N ALA A 281 -15.22 4.06 23.39
CA ALA A 281 -15.22 3.75 24.82
C ALA A 281 -15.15 2.23 25.09
N ASN A 282 -15.93 1.43 24.35
CA ASN A 282 -15.91 -0.04 24.48
C ASN A 282 -14.56 -0.63 24.05
N GLN A 283 -13.94 -0.09 22.99
CA GLN A 283 -12.60 -0.48 22.55
C GLN A 283 -11.52 -0.15 23.62
N GLN A 284 -11.66 0.96 24.34
CA GLN A 284 -10.76 1.32 25.44
C GLN A 284 -10.97 0.40 26.66
N ALA A 285 -12.22 0.04 26.98
CA ALA A 285 -12.55 -0.86 28.08
C ALA A 285 -12.12 -2.32 27.83
N GLN A 286 -12.02 -2.75 26.57
CA GLN A 286 -11.54 -4.09 26.18
C GLN A 286 -10.01 -4.18 26.06
N GLN A 287 -9.27 -3.07 26.19
CA GLN A 287 -7.82 -3.12 26.33
C GLN A 287 -7.49 -3.60 27.75
N PRO A 288 -6.67 -4.65 27.93
CA PRO A 288 -6.24 -5.03 29.27
C PRO A 288 -5.56 -3.82 29.92
N PRO A 289 -5.74 -3.60 31.24
CA PRO A 289 -5.10 -2.49 31.92
C PRO A 289 -3.60 -2.52 31.64
N PRO A 290 -2.96 -1.36 31.39
CA PRO A 290 -1.51 -1.32 31.21
C PRO A 290 -0.86 -2.04 32.40
N PRO A 291 0.18 -2.87 32.18
CA PRO A 291 0.83 -3.58 33.27
C PRO A 291 1.22 -2.56 34.33
N VAL A 292 0.62 -2.71 35.52
CA VAL A 292 0.96 -1.91 36.69
C VAL A 292 2.48 -1.92 36.83
N PRO A 293 3.14 -0.74 36.90
CA PRO A 293 4.57 -0.72 37.14
C PRO A 293 4.79 -1.33 38.51
N VAL A 294 5.35 -2.54 38.53
CA VAL A 294 5.85 -3.19 39.73
C VAL A 294 6.81 -2.20 40.38
N PRO A 295 6.61 -1.79 41.65
CA PRO A 295 7.55 -0.93 42.34
C PRO A 295 8.91 -1.63 42.27
N GLN A 296 9.87 -1.01 41.58
CA GLN A 296 11.24 -1.49 41.61
C GLN A 296 11.69 -1.35 43.06
N VAL A 297 11.87 -2.50 43.74
CA VAL A 297 12.58 -2.57 45.00
C VAL A 297 13.97 -2.03 44.72
N VAL A 298 14.21 -0.78 45.10
CA VAL A 298 15.50 -0.12 44.95
C VAL A 298 16.45 -0.85 45.89
N ALA A 299 17.32 -1.69 45.34
CA ALA A 299 18.44 -2.23 46.07
C ALA A 299 19.30 -1.06 46.58
N PRO A 300 19.78 -1.08 47.83
CA PRO A 300 20.54 0.03 48.40
C PRO A 300 21.82 0.20 47.58
N GLN A 301 21.95 1.34 46.90
CA GLN A 301 23.17 1.70 46.20
C GLN A 301 24.27 1.92 47.24
N GLN A 302 25.34 1.11 47.15
CA GLN A 302 26.58 1.37 47.86
C GLN A 302 27.17 2.69 47.34
N HIS A 303 27.32 3.63 48.26
CA HIS A 303 27.86 4.96 48.01
C HIS A 303 29.35 4.84 47.68
N LEU A 304 29.73 5.12 46.44
CA LEU A 304 31.10 5.48 46.10
C LEU A 304 31.25 7.01 46.25
N PRO A 305 32.32 7.51 46.88
CA PRO A 305 32.49 8.94 47.12
C PRO A 305 32.75 9.69 45.79
N PRO A 306 32.24 10.92 45.64
CA PRO A 306 32.46 11.73 44.44
C PRO A 306 33.92 12.25 44.37
N PRO A 307 34.47 12.44 43.15
CA PRO A 307 35.75 13.08 42.98
C PRO A 307 35.66 14.58 43.35
N VAL A 308 36.61 15.00 44.18
CA VAL A 308 36.78 16.38 44.62
C VAL A 308 37.31 17.21 43.44
N MET A 309 36.54 18.17 42.93
CA MET A 309 37.08 19.34 42.24
C MET A 309 36.20 20.58 42.49
N SER A 310 36.74 21.44 43.36
CA SER A 310 36.67 22.90 43.46
C SER A 310 35.43 23.66 42.94
N GLU A 311 34.76 24.28 43.90
CA GLU A 311 33.94 25.49 43.82
C GLU A 311 34.37 26.53 42.77
N ALA A 312 33.41 27.00 41.98
CA ALA A 312 33.02 28.41 42.00
C ALA A 312 31.65 28.64 41.32
N HIS A 313 30.82 29.45 42.00
CA HIS A 313 29.57 30.10 41.57
C HIS A 313 28.26 29.28 41.59
N HIS A 314 27.71 29.17 42.81
CA HIS A 314 26.27 29.22 43.04
C HIS A 314 25.72 30.61 42.69
N HIS A 315 24.79 30.69 41.75
CA HIS A 315 23.70 31.66 41.82
C HIS A 315 22.39 31.02 41.32
N TYR A 316 21.54 30.71 42.30
CA TYR A 316 20.08 30.64 42.29
C TYR A 316 19.38 30.73 40.92
N TYR A 317 18.67 29.67 40.53
CA TYR A 317 17.41 29.83 39.80
C TYR A 317 16.32 28.99 40.46
N ALA A 318 15.39 29.72 41.08
CA ALA A 318 14.07 29.24 41.42
C ALA A 318 13.31 28.95 40.12
N ASP A 319 12.59 27.84 40.15
CA ASP A 319 11.61 27.38 39.17
C ASP A 319 10.42 28.35 39.09
N PRO A 320 10.03 28.84 37.89
CA PRO A 320 8.72 29.43 37.71
C PRO A 320 7.98 28.80 36.52
N ASN A 321 7.80 27.48 36.51
CA ASN A 321 6.88 26.85 35.54
C ASN A 321 5.49 26.53 36.15
N ALA A 322 4.84 27.55 36.71
CA ALA A 322 3.47 27.47 37.21
C ALA A 322 2.53 28.58 36.69
N ALA A 323 2.91 29.34 35.67
CA ALA A 323 2.07 30.43 35.15
C ALA A 323 2.29 30.69 33.65
N TYR A 324 1.89 29.75 32.78
CA TYR A 324 1.58 30.11 31.39
C TYR A 324 0.55 29.17 30.74
N ALA A 325 -0.59 29.01 31.41
CA ALA A 325 -1.76 28.26 30.91
C ALA A 325 -2.96 29.15 30.56
N ALA A 326 -2.78 30.46 30.34
CA ALA A 326 -3.93 31.38 30.25
C ALA A 326 -3.85 32.51 29.21
N GLN A 327 -3.13 32.37 28.08
CA GLN A 327 -3.02 33.51 27.14
C GLN A 327 -2.92 33.20 25.63
N TYR A 328 -3.63 32.19 25.13
CA TYR A 328 -3.89 32.03 23.69
C TYR A 328 -5.36 31.71 23.36
N ALA A 329 -6.27 32.41 24.03
CA ALA A 329 -7.60 32.66 23.49
C ALA A 329 -7.59 34.08 22.92
N HIS A 330 -7.24 34.23 21.64
CA HIS A 330 -7.66 35.31 20.72
C HIS A 330 -6.90 35.13 19.39
N ASP A 331 -7.50 34.37 18.49
CA ASP A 331 -7.13 34.27 17.08
C ASP A 331 -8.01 35.26 16.29
N PRO A 332 -7.47 36.33 15.66
CA PRO A 332 -8.26 37.32 14.94
C PRO A 332 -8.27 37.10 13.41
N TYR A 333 -8.14 35.88 12.89
CA TYR A 333 -8.24 35.63 11.44
C TYR A 333 -9.30 34.61 11.04
N ALA A 334 -10.52 34.79 11.57
CA ALA A 334 -11.71 34.09 11.09
C ALA A 334 -12.94 35.00 11.13
N GLN A 335 -13.11 35.85 10.11
CA GLN A 335 -14.41 36.30 9.57
C GLN A 335 -14.21 37.35 8.47
N HIS A 336 -14.37 36.97 7.21
CA HIS A 336 -14.98 37.83 6.19
C HIS A 336 -15.33 36.96 4.96
N ALA A 337 -16.54 36.43 4.97
CA ALA A 337 -17.26 36.09 3.74
C ALA A 337 -18.76 36.06 4.05
N GLN A 338 -19.54 36.71 3.16
CA GLN A 338 -21.00 36.87 3.13
C GLN A 338 -21.52 38.05 3.98
N TYR A 339 -22.24 39.07 3.51
CA TYR A 339 -23.20 39.19 2.40
C TYR A 339 -23.26 40.65 1.88
N HIS A 340 -23.47 40.85 0.58
CA HIS A 340 -24.17 42.02 0.06
C HIS A 340 -25.14 41.57 -1.04
N THR A 341 -26.43 41.67 -0.74
CA THR A 341 -27.52 41.81 -1.70
C THR A 341 -28.32 43.03 -1.28
N ALA A 342 -28.45 43.97 -2.20
CA ALA A 342 -29.64 44.78 -2.44
C ALA A 342 -29.75 44.94 -3.95
#